data_AF-A0A7J6EGT1-F1
#
_entry.id   AF-A0A7J6EGT1-F1
#
_cell.length_a   1.000
_cell.length_b   1.000
_cell.length_c   1.000
_cell.angle_alpha   90.00
_cell.angle_beta   90.00
_cell.angle_gamma   90.00
#
_symmetry.space_group_name_H-M   'P 1'
#
loop_
_entity.id
_entity.type
_entity.pdbx_description
1 polymer ?
#
loop_
_entity_poly.entity_id
_entity_poly.type
_entity_poly.pdbx_seq_one_letter_code
_entity_poly.pdbx_strand_id
1 'polypeptide(L)'
;MASEREVSVAIIGAGISGLLACKYALSKGFHPIVFESRSRIGGVWTKTIETTRLQTPKPLYQFSDFPWPSTVPDSELFPHHHQVLDYVESYARHFDLVKHIKFHTRVCSIHYQNPSHQTDTTSGSWALWGALPSASSGQWKLVVQNTSTQQGLSNYNQDLIENACT
;
A
#
# COMPACT_ATOMS: atom_id res chain seq x y z
N MET A 1 20.77 -21.62 -17.08
CA MET A 1 20.64 -20.29 -16.47
C MET A 1 19.45 -20.37 -15.52
N ALA A 2 19.67 -20.18 -14.22
CA ALA A 2 18.56 -20.13 -13.26
C ALA A 2 17.76 -18.85 -13.55
N SER A 3 16.44 -18.96 -13.74
CA SER A 3 15.58 -17.77 -13.81
C SER A 3 15.69 -17.05 -12.47
N GLU A 4 16.19 -15.83 -12.44
CA GLU A 4 16.06 -14.97 -11.26
C GLU A 4 14.58 -14.90 -10.91
N ARG A 5 14.23 -15.33 -9.68
CA ARG A 5 12.84 -15.25 -9.22
C ARG A 5 12.50 -13.77 -9.07
N GLU A 6 11.49 -13.33 -9.79
CA GLU A 6 10.99 -11.96 -9.73
C GLU A 6 10.29 -11.73 -8.39
N VAL A 7 10.99 -11.08 -7.46
CA VAL A 7 10.46 -10.77 -6.12
C VAL A 7 9.34 -9.75 -6.25
N SER A 8 8.11 -10.22 -6.05
CA SER A 8 6.90 -9.39 -6.10
C SER A 8 6.52 -8.89 -4.69
N VAL A 9 6.24 -7.59 -4.58
CA VAL A 9 5.91 -6.93 -3.31
C VAL A 9 4.41 -6.62 -3.29
N ALA A 10 3.69 -7.09 -2.27
CA ALA A 10 2.31 -6.68 -2.04
C ALA A 10 2.23 -5.54 -1.02
N ILE A 11 1.47 -4.51 -1.39
CA ILE A 11 1.15 -3.36 -0.55
C ILE A 11 -0.36 -3.33 -0.33
N ILE A 12 -0.78 -3.07 0.90
CA ILE A 12 -2.20 -3.08 1.27
C ILE A 12 -2.67 -1.65 1.55
N GLY A 13 -3.60 -1.17 0.73
CA GLY A 13 -4.18 0.17 0.82
C GLY A 13 -3.50 1.19 -0.11
N ALA A 14 -4.30 1.96 -0.84
CA ALA A 14 -3.87 3.09 -1.67
C ALA A 14 -4.08 4.43 -0.94
N GLY A 15 -3.73 4.48 0.33
CA GLY A 15 -3.58 5.73 1.10
C GLY A 15 -2.21 6.37 0.87
N ILE A 16 -1.93 7.45 1.59
CA ILE A 16 -0.65 8.18 1.50
C ILE A 16 0.55 7.23 1.73
N SER A 17 0.49 6.43 2.79
CA SER A 17 1.52 5.44 3.12
C SER A 17 1.74 4.42 1.99
N GLY A 18 0.66 3.89 1.41
CA GLY A 18 0.74 2.89 0.34
C GLY A 18 1.30 3.43 -0.96
N LEU A 19 1.00 4.70 -1.30
CA LEU A 19 1.60 5.36 -2.45
C LEU A 19 3.10 5.59 -2.25
N LEU A 20 3.51 6.04 -1.06
CA LEU A 20 4.92 6.23 -0.74
C LEU A 20 5.69 4.89 -0.76
N ALA A 21 5.12 3.84 -0.17
CA ALA A 21 5.69 2.49 -0.21
C ALA A 21 5.82 1.98 -1.65
N CYS A 22 4.78 2.16 -2.48
CA CYS A 22 4.80 1.76 -3.89
C CYS A 22 5.91 2.48 -4.66
N LYS A 23 6.00 3.80 -4.53
CA LYS A 23 7.05 4.59 -5.16
C LYS A 23 8.44 4.18 -4.70
N TYR A 24 8.60 3.95 -3.40
CA TYR A 24 9.88 3.54 -2.83
C TYR A 24 10.30 2.15 -3.34
N ALA A 25 9.39 1.17 -3.33
CA ALA A 25 9.64 -0.17 -3.86
C ALA A 25 10.06 -0.13 -5.33
N LEU A 26 9.37 0.66 -6.16
CA LEU A 26 9.75 0.91 -7.56
C LEU A 26 11.17 1.50 -7.68
N SER A 27 11.51 2.46 -6.81
CA SER A 27 12.86 3.07 -6.81
C SER A 27 13.99 2.10 -6.45
N LYS A 28 13.65 0.95 -5.83
CA LYS A 28 14.59 -0.13 -5.49
C LYS A 28 14.60 -1.26 -6.52
N GLY A 29 13.85 -1.14 -7.60
CA GLY A 29 13.77 -2.16 -8.65
C GLY A 29 12.84 -3.33 -8.33
N PHE A 30 11.98 -3.20 -7.31
CA PHE A 30 10.92 -4.18 -7.06
C PHE A 30 9.71 -3.94 -7.96
N HIS A 31 8.85 -4.96 -8.07
CA HIS A 31 7.60 -4.92 -8.82
C HIS A 31 6.41 -4.97 -7.86
N PRO A 32 5.97 -3.83 -7.29
CA PRO A 32 4.89 -3.82 -6.32
C PRO A 32 3.50 -3.93 -6.96
N ILE A 33 2.59 -4.55 -6.24
CA ILE A 33 1.14 -4.53 -6.48
C ILE A 33 0.46 -3.95 -5.23
N VAL A 34 -0.27 -2.85 -5.41
CA VAL A 34 -1.06 -2.22 -4.35
C VAL A 34 -2.49 -2.74 -4.42
N PHE A 35 -2.99 -3.32 -3.34
CA PHE A 35 -4.39 -3.77 -3.23
C PHE A 35 -5.22 -2.72 -2.50
N GLU A 36 -6.18 -2.12 -3.19
CA GLU A 36 -7.11 -1.14 -2.61
C GLU A 36 -8.54 -1.69 -2.64
N SER A 37 -9.17 -1.71 -1.46
CA SER A 37 -10.54 -2.19 -1.28
C SER A 37 -11.61 -1.36 -1.99
N ARG A 38 -11.35 -0.08 -2.24
CA ARG A 38 -12.29 0.89 -2.85
C ARG A 38 -11.97 1.13 -4.32
N SER A 39 -12.78 1.99 -4.93
CA SER A 39 -12.65 2.45 -6.32
C SER A 39 -11.66 3.61 -6.51
N ARG A 40 -11.08 4.15 -5.43
CA ARG A 40 -10.33 5.40 -5.45
C ARG A 40 -9.18 5.41 -4.44
N ILE A 41 -8.13 6.16 -4.79
CA ILE A 41 -6.97 6.50 -3.97
C ILE A 41 -7.37 7.46 -2.84
N GLY A 42 -6.60 7.52 -1.76
CA GLY A 42 -6.68 8.57 -0.75
C GLY A 42 -6.87 8.08 0.67
N GLY A 43 -7.15 6.79 0.86
CA GLY A 43 -7.23 6.17 2.19
C GLY A 43 -8.26 6.87 3.08
N VAL A 44 -7.81 7.40 4.23
CA VAL A 44 -8.67 8.11 5.19
C VAL A 44 -9.40 9.30 4.58
N TRP A 45 -8.79 10.01 3.63
CA TRP A 45 -9.36 11.21 3.01
C TRP A 45 -10.65 10.93 2.21
N THR A 46 -10.85 9.69 1.77
CA THR A 46 -12.07 9.25 1.08
C THR A 46 -13.28 9.04 2.01
N LYS A 47 -13.08 9.10 3.34
CA LYS A 47 -14.09 8.81 4.37
C LYS A 47 -14.29 9.97 5.36
N THR A 48 -13.88 11.17 4.97
CA THR A 48 -13.98 12.34 5.83
C THR A 48 -15.33 13.03 5.69
N ILE A 49 -15.77 13.73 6.74
CA ILE A 49 -16.93 14.62 6.66
C ILE A 49 -16.55 15.89 5.89
N GLU A 50 -17.54 16.55 5.28
CA GLU A 50 -17.33 17.71 4.39
C GLU A 50 -16.53 18.85 5.03
N THR A 51 -16.65 19.03 6.34
CA THR A 51 -15.97 20.07 7.12
C THR A 51 -14.53 19.72 7.50
N THR A 52 -14.03 18.54 7.13
CA THR A 52 -12.69 18.07 7.48
C THR A 52 -11.62 18.88 6.74
N ARG A 53 -10.58 19.28 7.47
CA ARG A 53 -9.41 20.01 6.96
C ARG A 53 -8.13 19.43 7.56
N LEU A 54 -6.98 19.77 6.97
CA LEU A 54 -5.69 19.47 7.60
C LEU A 54 -5.61 20.11 8.99
N GLN A 55 -5.08 19.37 9.96
CA GLN A 55 -4.76 19.89 11.29
C GLN A 55 -3.36 20.51 11.32
N THR A 56 -2.50 20.14 10.37
CA THR A 56 -1.13 20.62 10.22
C THR A 56 -1.05 21.54 8.99
N PRO A 57 -0.29 22.65 9.04
CA PRO A 57 -0.10 23.51 7.87
C PRO A 57 0.37 22.75 6.63
N LYS A 58 -0.16 23.11 5.45
CA LYS A 58 0.14 22.44 4.17
C LYS A 58 1.63 22.22 3.89
N PRO A 59 2.58 23.15 4.21
CA PRO A 59 4.00 22.93 3.93
C PRO A 59 4.60 21.77 4.74
N LEU A 60 4.09 21.51 5.94
CA LEU A 60 4.54 20.40 6.80
C LEU A 60 3.85 19.07 6.45
N TYR A 61 2.74 19.12 5.70
CA TYR A 61 2.06 17.94 5.15
C TYR A 61 2.51 17.58 3.73
N GLN A 62 3.32 18.43 3.11
CA GLN A 62 3.75 18.30 1.73
C GLN A 62 4.71 17.12 1.55
N PHE A 63 4.66 16.45 0.40
CA PHE A 63 5.68 15.50 0.01
C PHE A 63 6.94 16.27 -0.35
N SER A 64 8.10 15.76 0.06
CA SER A 64 9.39 16.43 -0.18
C SER A 64 9.71 16.60 -1.68
N ASP A 65 9.13 15.77 -2.53
CA ASP A 65 9.36 15.71 -3.98
C ASP A 65 8.14 16.08 -4.83
N PHE A 66 7.07 16.60 -4.21
CA PHE A 66 5.87 17.02 -4.92
C PHE A 66 5.20 18.20 -4.21
N PRO A 67 5.31 19.42 -4.74
CA PRO A 67 4.73 20.60 -4.10
C PRO A 67 3.21 20.62 -4.23
N TRP A 68 2.55 21.36 -3.32
CA TRP A 68 1.13 21.66 -3.49
C TRP A 68 0.87 22.39 -4.82
N PRO A 69 -0.22 22.07 -5.55
CA PRO A 69 -0.55 22.75 -6.80
C PRO A 69 -0.94 24.20 -6.53
N SER A 70 -0.73 25.07 -7.53
CA SER A 70 -1.11 26.49 -7.46
C SER A 70 -2.62 26.73 -7.30
N THR A 71 -3.45 25.71 -7.56
CA THR A 71 -4.89 25.72 -7.28
C THR A 71 -5.21 25.82 -5.79
N VAL A 72 -4.26 25.51 -4.91
CA VAL A 72 -4.35 25.72 -3.46
C VAL A 72 -3.50 26.95 -3.10
N PRO A 73 -4.11 28.13 -2.90
CA PRO A 73 -3.36 29.38 -2.70
C PRO A 73 -2.51 29.33 -1.43
N ASP A 74 -1.47 30.16 -1.35
CA ASP A 74 -0.57 30.20 -0.17
C ASP A 74 -1.24 30.74 1.09
N SER A 75 -2.30 31.53 0.94
CA SER A 75 -3.17 31.92 2.04
C SER A 75 -3.97 30.76 2.63
N GLU A 76 -4.15 29.66 1.88
CA GLU A 76 -4.83 28.44 2.36
C GLU A 76 -3.82 27.53 3.06
N LEU A 77 -3.62 27.76 4.36
CA LEU A 77 -2.68 26.97 5.17
C LEU A 77 -3.23 25.61 5.59
N PHE A 78 -4.55 25.44 5.65
CA PHE A 78 -5.20 24.21 6.12
C PHE A 78 -6.23 23.70 5.09
N PRO A 79 -5.75 23.14 3.96
CA PRO A 79 -6.59 22.61 2.89
C PRO A 79 -7.72 21.72 3.39
N HIS A 80 -8.90 21.87 2.81
CA HIS A 80 -10.04 21.00 3.10
C HIS A 80 -9.88 19.64 2.43
N HIS A 81 -10.64 18.65 2.89
CA HIS A 81 -10.51 17.25 2.46
C HIS A 81 -10.46 17.03 0.93
N HIS A 82 -11.25 17.74 0.13
CA HIS A 82 -11.20 17.62 -1.34
C HIS A 82 -9.85 18.05 -1.91
N GLN A 83 -9.28 19.16 -1.45
CA GLN A 83 -7.94 19.62 -1.87
C GLN A 83 -6.85 18.62 -1.49
N VAL A 84 -6.96 18.00 -0.30
CA VAL A 84 -6.00 16.96 0.12
C VAL A 84 -6.13 15.73 -0.76
N LEU A 85 -7.37 15.30 -1.06
CA LEU A 85 -7.63 14.16 -1.93
C LEU A 85 -7.10 14.41 -3.36
N ASP A 86 -7.37 15.57 -3.93
CA ASP A 86 -6.89 15.97 -5.26
C ASP A 86 -5.37 16.01 -5.33
N TYR A 87 -4.72 16.51 -4.26
CA TYR A 87 -3.26 16.52 -4.15
C TYR A 87 -2.67 15.10 -4.11
N VAL A 88 -3.25 14.20 -3.31
CA VAL A 88 -2.81 12.80 -3.22
C VAL A 88 -3.06 12.03 -4.52
N GLU A 89 -4.20 12.26 -5.19
CA GLU A 89 -4.45 11.68 -6.51
C GLU A 89 -3.49 12.23 -7.58
N SER A 90 -3.17 13.53 -7.53
CA SER A 90 -2.21 14.16 -8.43
C SER A 90 -0.80 13.60 -8.25
N TYR A 91 -0.39 13.35 -7.00
CA TYR A 91 0.86 12.67 -6.68
C TYR A 91 0.93 11.28 -7.33
N ALA A 92 -0.12 10.47 -7.15
CA ALA A 92 -0.17 9.13 -7.71
C ALA A 92 -0.13 9.11 -9.24
N ARG A 93 -0.77 10.07 -9.91
CA ARG A 93 -0.71 10.22 -11.37
C ARG A 93 0.66 10.71 -11.84
N HIS A 94 1.24 11.70 -11.15
CA HIS A 94 2.53 12.28 -11.51
C HIS A 94 3.66 11.26 -11.51
N PHE A 95 3.69 10.37 -10.51
CA PHE A 95 4.68 9.29 -10.41
C PHE A 95 4.23 7.97 -11.08
N ASP A 96 3.14 8.02 -11.88
CA ASP A 96 2.59 6.86 -12.61
C ASP A 96 2.35 5.63 -11.73
N LEU A 97 1.91 5.85 -10.49
CA LEU A 97 1.67 4.80 -9.49
C LEU A 97 0.33 4.09 -9.71
N VAL A 98 -0.63 4.76 -10.35
CA VAL A 98 -2.01 4.28 -10.52
C VAL A 98 -2.06 2.91 -11.20
N LYS A 99 -1.18 2.65 -12.17
CA LYS A 99 -1.10 1.36 -12.88
C LYS A 99 -0.70 0.17 -12.00
N HIS A 100 -0.12 0.43 -10.83
CA HIS A 100 0.27 -0.58 -9.86
C HIS A 100 -0.86 -0.89 -8.84
N ILE A 101 -1.99 -0.19 -8.93
CA ILE A 101 -3.09 -0.30 -7.97
C ILE A 101 -4.21 -1.18 -8.54
N LYS A 102 -4.53 -2.25 -7.80
CA LYS A 102 -5.73 -3.06 -7.97
C LYS A 102 -6.84 -2.53 -7.08
N PHE A 103 -7.68 -1.69 -7.65
CA PHE A 103 -8.92 -1.23 -7.01
C PHE A 103 -9.92 -2.38 -6.83
N HIS A 104 -10.93 -2.12 -6.02
CA HIS A 104 -11.97 -3.09 -5.67
C HIS A 104 -11.43 -4.43 -5.16
N THR A 105 -10.23 -4.45 -4.58
CA THR A 105 -9.56 -5.67 -4.15
C THR A 105 -9.24 -5.58 -2.67
N ARG A 106 -10.14 -6.15 -1.86
CA ARG A 106 -9.97 -6.20 -0.41
C ARG A 106 -9.11 -7.40 -0.05
N VAL A 107 -7.98 -7.18 0.62
CA VAL A 107 -7.23 -8.26 1.27
C VAL A 107 -7.99 -8.69 2.53
N CYS A 108 -8.35 -9.97 2.61
CA CYS A 108 -9.12 -10.57 3.70
C CYS A 108 -8.23 -11.30 4.71
N SER A 109 -7.18 -11.97 4.23
CA SER A 109 -6.18 -12.61 5.10
C SER A 109 -4.83 -12.73 4.42
N ILE A 110 -3.80 -12.91 5.24
CA ILE A 110 -2.40 -13.05 4.85
C ILE A 110 -1.85 -14.28 5.58
N HIS A 111 -1.25 -15.20 4.84
CA HIS A 111 -0.68 -16.42 5.38
C HIS A 111 0.76 -16.58 4.92
N TYR A 112 1.70 -16.76 5.85
CA TYR A 112 3.05 -17.17 5.49
C TYR A 112 3.05 -18.67 5.20
N GLN A 113 3.54 -19.05 4.02
CA GLN A 113 3.73 -20.44 3.63
C GLN A 113 5.22 -20.75 3.66
N ASN A 114 5.66 -21.48 4.68
CA ASN A 114 7.02 -21.99 4.74
C ASN A 114 7.09 -23.34 3.99
N PRO A 115 8.00 -23.53 3.03
CA PRO A 115 8.18 -24.81 2.35
C PRO A 115 8.67 -25.93 3.29
N SER A 116 9.27 -25.60 4.43
CA SER A 116 9.72 -26.62 5.39
C SER A 116 8.61 -27.00 6.37
N HIS A 117 7.72 -27.89 5.94
CA HIS A 117 7.06 -28.80 6.87
C HIS A 117 8.11 -29.81 7.37
N GLN A 118 8.86 -29.43 8.41
CA GLN A 118 9.20 -30.42 9.43
C GLN A 118 8.48 -29.97 10.69
N THR A 119 7.42 -30.72 10.99
CA THR A 119 6.75 -30.70 12.28
C THR A 119 7.80 -30.96 13.35
N ASP A 120 8.07 -29.98 14.20
CA ASP A 120 8.38 -30.30 15.58
C ASP A 120 7.59 -29.39 16.51
N THR A 121 6.66 -30.04 17.17
CA THR A 121 5.81 -29.52 18.23
C THR A 121 6.70 -29.16 19.41
N THR A 122 7.26 -27.95 19.47
CA THR A 122 7.69 -27.39 20.76
C THR A 122 7.68 -25.86 20.73
N SER A 123 6.76 -25.32 21.53
CA SER A 123 6.87 -24.09 22.31
C SER A 123 7.32 -22.80 21.60
N GLY A 124 6.35 -21.89 21.48
CA GLY A 124 6.47 -20.43 21.55
C GLY A 124 7.80 -19.78 21.15
N SER A 125 7.79 -19.11 20.01
CA SER A 125 8.71 -17.99 19.79
C SER A 125 8.03 -16.89 18.99
N TRP A 126 7.77 -15.79 19.67
CA TRP A 126 7.27 -14.50 19.17
C TRP A 126 8.38 -13.68 18.47
N ALA A 127 9.44 -14.32 18.01
CA ALA A 127 10.60 -13.67 17.42
C ALA A 127 10.45 -13.49 15.91
N LEU A 128 9.57 -12.60 15.45
CA LEU A 128 9.61 -12.17 14.03
C LEU A 128 9.05 -10.77 13.81
N TRP A 129 9.46 -9.81 14.64
CA TRP A 129 9.33 -8.38 14.34
C TRP A 129 10.75 -7.82 14.17
N GLY A 130 11.22 -7.69 12.93
CA GLY A 130 12.42 -6.89 12.61
C GLY A 130 13.61 -7.61 11.96
N ALA A 131 13.58 -8.92 11.76
CA ALA A 131 14.59 -9.59 10.94
C ALA A 131 14.11 -9.66 9.49
N LEU A 132 14.79 -9.00 8.56
CA LEU A 132 14.71 -9.37 7.14
C LEU A 132 15.06 -10.85 7.07
N PRO A 133 14.14 -11.73 6.62
CA PRO A 133 14.48 -13.13 6.45
C PRO A 133 15.63 -13.19 5.46
N SER A 134 16.78 -13.73 5.89
CA SER A 134 17.84 -14.13 4.97
C SER A 134 17.23 -15.10 3.97
N ALA A 135 16.92 -14.61 2.76
CA ALA A 135 16.31 -15.32 1.64
C ALA A 135 15.53 -16.57 2.05
N SER A 136 14.58 -16.45 2.97
CA SER A 136 13.80 -17.60 3.42
C SER A 136 12.86 -17.92 2.27
N SER A 137 12.89 -19.15 1.78
CA SER A 137 12.11 -19.66 0.64
C SER A 137 10.58 -19.59 0.82
N GLY A 138 10.08 -18.93 1.86
CA GLY A 138 8.67 -18.77 2.15
C GLY A 138 7.99 -17.75 1.25
N GLN A 139 6.76 -18.08 0.90
CA GLN A 139 5.88 -17.23 0.11
C GLN A 139 4.73 -16.78 0.99
N TRP A 140 4.32 -15.53 0.86
CA TRP A 140 3.10 -15.04 1.43
C TRP A 140 1.93 -15.31 0.51
N LYS A 141 0.87 -15.91 1.04
CA LYS A 141 -0.40 -16.11 0.36
C LYS A 141 -1.42 -15.11 0.89
N LEU A 142 -1.90 -14.25 0.01
CA LEU A 142 -2.99 -13.32 0.27
C LEU A 142 -4.31 -13.93 -0.20
N VAL A 143 -5.33 -13.84 0.63
CA VAL A 143 -6.72 -14.11 0.26
C VAL A 143 -7.38 -12.77 0.01
N VAL A 144 -7.91 -12.56 -1.20
CA VAL A 144 -8.52 -11.28 -1.58
C VAL A 144 -9.96 -11.47 -2.07
N GLN A 145 -10.79 -10.47 -1.86
CA GLN A 145 -12.18 -10.40 -2.30
C GLN A 145 -12.36 -9.24 -3.28
N ASN A 146 -13.05 -9.49 -4.39
CA ASN A 146 -13.46 -8.42 -5.31
C ASN A 146 -14.70 -7.71 -4.75
N THR A 147 -14.58 -6.42 -4.43
CA THR A 147 -15.67 -5.63 -3.83
C THR A 147 -16.67 -5.08 -4.84
N SER A 148 -16.37 -5.12 -6.14
CA SER A 148 -17.28 -4.65 -7.20
C SER A 148 -18.35 -5.67 -7.61
N THR A 149 -18.08 -6.97 -7.45
CA THR A 149 -18.97 -8.04 -7.91
C THR A 149 -19.52 -8.94 -6.80
N GLN A 150 -19.09 -8.74 -5.55
CA GLN A 150 -19.29 -9.70 -4.45
C GLN A 150 -18.93 -11.16 -4.82
N GLN A 151 -18.14 -11.40 -5.87
CA GLN A 151 -17.70 -12.73 -6.24
C GLN A 151 -16.54 -13.20 -5.35
N GLY A 152 -16.38 -14.53 -5.31
CA GLY A 152 -15.62 -15.28 -4.31
C GLY A 152 -14.15 -14.92 -4.13
N LEU A 153 -13.57 -15.50 -3.08
CA LEU A 153 -12.19 -15.27 -2.67
C LEU A 153 -11.21 -15.79 -3.73
N SER A 154 -10.17 -15.01 -4.02
CA SER A 154 -9.06 -15.41 -4.89
C SER A 154 -7.75 -15.38 -4.11
N ASN A 155 -6.80 -16.22 -4.52
CA ASN A 155 -5.50 -16.36 -3.86
C ASN A 155 -4.41 -15.66 -4.68
N TYR A 156 -3.55 -14.89 -4.03
CA TYR A 156 -2.35 -14.28 -4.59
C TYR A 156 -1.12 -14.77 -3.82
N ASN A 157 -0.09 -15.26 -4.51
CA ASN A 157 1.19 -15.60 -3.91
C ASN A 157 2.19 -14.46 -4.15
N GLN A 158 2.87 -14.00 -3.11
CA GLN A 158 3.77 -12.84 -3.09
C GLN A 158 4.95 -13.09 -2.17
N ASP A 159 6.14 -12.59 -2.48
CA ASP A 159 7.35 -12.91 -1.72
C ASP A 159 7.58 -11.94 -0.55
N LEU A 160 7.08 -10.70 -0.67
CA LEU A 160 7.17 -9.68 0.37
C LEU A 160 5.84 -8.96 0.56
N ILE A 161 5.52 -8.61 1.80
CA ILE A 161 4.37 -7.77 2.14
C ILE A 161 4.87 -6.56 2.91
N GLU A 162 4.61 -5.38 2.38
CA GLU A 162 4.84 -4.12 3.07
C GLU A 162 3.49 -3.57 3.52
N ASN A 163 3.26 -3.59 4.83
CA ASN A 163 2.01 -3.09 5.40
C ASN A 163 2.09 -1.57 5.49
N ALA A 164 1.46 -0.88 4.54
CA ALA A 164 1.28 0.55 4.61
C ALA A 164 0.19 0.85 5.63
N CYS A 165 0.56 1.38 6.81
CA CYS A 165 -0.39 1.73 7.86
C CYS A 165 -1.59 2.52 7.28
N THR A 166 -2.80 2.00 7.47
CA THR A 166 -4.08 2.57 7.02
C THR A 166 -4.75 3.37 8.11
#